data_AF-A0A8K0J2T7-F1
#
_entry.id   AF-A0A8K0J2T7-F1
#
_cell.length_a   1.000
_cell.length_b   1.000
_cell.length_c   1.000
_cell.angle_alpha   90.00
_cell.angle_beta   90.00
_cell.angle_gamma   90.00
#
_symmetry.space_group_name_H-M   'P 1'
#
loop_
_entity.id
_entity.type
_entity.pdbx_description
1 polymer ?
#
loop_
_entity_poly.entity_id
_entity_poly.type
_entity_poly.pdbx_seq_one_letter_code
_entity_poly.pdbx_strand_id
1 'polypeptide(L)'
;MRCTLGTLTKTNKLLSVRPLRARYTPEIGDLVVGRILEVHPKRWRVDVAASQLAILQISAINLPGGILRKRTETDELQIRSFFAEGDLVVAEVQQLHQDGAASLHTRSLKYGKLRNGVFVSVSGTGGGGGVVRSKRQVWTMDGAHGSGKIDVILGVNGYIWISSHVEGEEDAQQQQQQQVGVNKMEESVSSKVYSSQNDWIDVATMREIARCRSVVLALVESGLRVDEDMVTMGYQEAVEMGRESRDDDLYLGGEKGKRLAAVLAGR
;
A
#
# COMPACT_ATOMS: atom_id res chain seq x y z
N MET A 1 -15.32 -2.77 -29.37
CA MET A 1 -14.30 -3.84 -29.36
C MET A 1 -12.95 -3.22 -29.07
N ARG A 2 -12.35 -3.47 -27.91
CA ARG A 2 -10.93 -3.13 -27.69
C ARG A 2 -10.12 -4.38 -28.01
N CYS A 3 -9.36 -4.35 -29.10
CA CYS A 3 -8.43 -5.41 -29.46
C CYS A 3 -7.18 -5.28 -28.59
N THR A 4 -6.97 -6.24 -27.69
CA THR A 4 -5.80 -6.30 -26.82
C THR A 4 -4.98 -7.54 -27.13
N LEU A 5 -3.66 -7.40 -27.15
CA LEU A 5 -2.74 -8.53 -27.22
C LEU A 5 -2.72 -9.23 -25.85
N GLY A 6 -3.09 -10.50 -25.82
CA GLY A 6 -3.30 -11.21 -24.57
C GLY A 6 -3.56 -12.69 -24.74
N THR A 7 -3.64 -13.40 -23.62
CA THR A 7 -3.97 -14.83 -23.59
C THR A 7 -5.48 -15.02 -23.49
N LEU A 8 -6.02 -15.96 -24.26
CA LEU A 8 -7.43 -16.31 -24.21
C LEU A 8 -7.72 -17.11 -22.93
N THR A 9 -8.63 -16.61 -22.11
CA THR A 9 -9.12 -17.29 -20.90
C THR A 9 -10.58 -17.67 -21.11
N LYS A 10 -10.90 -18.96 -20.97
CA LYS A 10 -12.27 -19.46 -21.06
C LYS A 10 -12.76 -19.85 -19.67
N THR A 11 -13.71 -19.08 -19.13
CA THR A 11 -14.37 -19.41 -17.87
C THR A 11 -15.82 -19.78 -18.17
N ASN A 12 -16.12 -21.07 -18.16
CA ASN A 12 -17.42 -21.61 -18.58
C ASN A 12 -17.79 -21.18 -20.01
N LYS A 13 -18.84 -20.36 -20.15
CA LYS A 13 -19.31 -19.81 -21.43
C LYS A 13 -18.74 -18.42 -21.73
N LEU A 14 -17.99 -17.82 -20.81
CA LEU A 14 -17.36 -16.52 -21.00
C LEU A 14 -15.95 -16.71 -21.59
N LEU A 15 -15.74 -16.16 -22.78
CA LEU A 15 -14.41 -16.00 -23.38
C LEU A 15 -13.93 -14.58 -23.07
N SER A 16 -12.80 -14.47 -22.38
CA SER A 16 -12.13 -13.20 -22.10
C SER A 16 -10.69 -13.26 -22.60
N VAL A 17 -10.12 -12.10 -22.94
CA VAL A 17 -8.70 -11.98 -23.31
C VAL A 17 -8.00 -11.25 -22.18
N ARG A 18 -7.04 -11.91 -21.54
CA ARG A 18 -6.19 -11.31 -20.50
C ARG A 18 -5.04 -10.56 -21.17
N PRO A 19 -5.02 -9.21 -21.14
CA PRO A 19 -3.98 -8.43 -21.80
C PRO A 19 -2.61 -8.64 -21.15
N LEU A 20 -1.53 -8.70 -21.94
CA LEU A 20 -0.17 -8.85 -21.40
C LEU A 20 0.25 -7.70 -20.47
N ARG A 21 -0.24 -6.49 -20.75
CA ARG A 21 -0.05 -5.32 -19.90
C ARG A 21 -1.36 -4.54 -19.84
N ALA A 22 -1.80 -4.20 -18.64
CA ALA A 22 -2.98 -3.38 -18.40
C ALA A 22 -2.69 -2.37 -17.29
N ARG A 23 -3.52 -1.32 -17.24
CA ARG A 23 -3.63 -0.47 -16.04
C ARG A 23 -4.39 -1.23 -14.97
N TYR A 24 -4.27 -0.78 -13.73
CA TYR A 24 -5.08 -1.29 -12.65
C TYR A 24 -6.57 -1.07 -12.95
N THR A 25 -7.37 -2.14 -12.82
CA THR A 25 -8.82 -2.08 -12.89
C THR A 25 -9.33 -2.21 -11.48
N PRO A 26 -9.96 -1.18 -10.90
CA PRO A 26 -10.37 -1.22 -9.51
C PRO A 26 -11.51 -2.21 -9.30
N GLU A 27 -11.40 -3.04 -8.27
CA GLU A 27 -12.46 -3.91 -7.79
C GLU A 27 -12.92 -3.49 -6.38
N ILE A 28 -14.18 -3.78 -6.06
CA ILE A 28 -14.74 -3.45 -4.74
C ILE A 28 -14.02 -4.26 -3.66
N GLY A 29 -13.59 -3.58 -2.60
CA GLY A 29 -12.84 -4.16 -1.48
C GLY A 29 -11.34 -4.33 -1.75
N ASP A 30 -10.82 -3.76 -2.83
CA ASP A 30 -9.37 -3.69 -3.05
C ASP A 30 -8.74 -2.66 -2.11
N LEU A 31 -7.63 -3.04 -1.47
CA LEU A 31 -6.75 -2.12 -0.78
C LEU A 31 -5.80 -1.47 -1.78
N VAL A 32 -5.79 -0.14 -1.79
CA VAL A 32 -4.97 0.66 -2.71
C VAL A 32 -4.21 1.73 -1.95
N VAL A 33 -2.98 1.99 -2.40
CA VAL A 33 -2.25 3.19 -2.02
C VAL A 33 -2.44 4.21 -3.13
N GLY A 34 -2.67 5.47 -2.77
CA GLY A 34 -2.89 6.53 -3.75
C GLY A 34 -2.20 7.82 -3.39
N ARG A 35 -1.97 8.67 -4.39
CA ARG A 35 -1.45 10.03 -4.21
C ARG A 35 -2.54 11.05 -4.46
N ILE A 36 -2.72 12.01 -3.56
CA ILE A 36 -3.66 13.11 -3.76
C ILE A 36 -3.12 14.04 -4.84
N LEU A 37 -3.89 14.23 -5.92
CA LEU A 37 -3.53 15.13 -7.01
C LEU A 37 -4.19 16.50 -6.86
N GLU A 38 -5.50 16.52 -6.61
CA GLU A 38 -6.29 17.74 -6.54
C GLU A 38 -7.22 17.71 -5.34
N VAL A 39 -7.32 18.84 -4.66
CA VAL A 39 -8.29 19.07 -3.58
C VAL A 39 -9.47 19.87 -4.15
N HIS A 40 -10.66 19.27 -4.13
CA HIS A 40 -11.91 19.92 -4.54
C HIS A 40 -12.78 20.19 -3.30
N PRO A 41 -13.82 21.05 -3.39
CA PRO A 41 -14.81 21.17 -2.32
C PRO A 41 -15.43 19.79 -2.02
N LYS A 42 -15.36 19.37 -0.76
CA LYS A 42 -15.91 18.10 -0.22
C LYS A 42 -15.26 16.79 -0.70
N ARG A 43 -14.28 16.82 -1.62
CA ARG A 43 -13.66 15.60 -2.16
C ARG A 43 -12.21 15.80 -2.60
N TRP A 44 -11.44 14.73 -2.55
CA TRP A 44 -10.10 14.65 -3.13
C TRP A 44 -10.11 13.79 -4.38
N ARG A 45 -9.30 14.18 -5.37
CA ARG A 45 -8.95 13.31 -6.49
C ARG A 45 -7.63 12.62 -6.19
N VAL A 46 -7.65 11.30 -6.25
CA VAL A 46 -6.53 10.45 -5.88
C VAL A 46 -6.07 9.67 -7.10
N ASP A 47 -4.78 9.72 -7.39
CA ASP A 47 -4.13 8.84 -8.36
C ASP A 47 -3.91 7.47 -7.74
N VAL A 48 -4.51 6.45 -8.36
CA VAL A 48 -4.38 5.04 -7.98
C VAL A 48 -3.85 4.20 -9.14
N ALA A 49 -3.19 4.79 -10.14
CA ALA A 49 -2.72 4.10 -11.35
C ALA A 49 -3.83 3.38 -12.17
N ALA A 50 -5.10 3.71 -11.91
CA ALA A 50 -6.23 3.25 -12.71
C ALA A 50 -6.37 4.08 -14.01
N SER A 51 -7.36 3.72 -14.82
CA SER A 51 -7.68 4.50 -16.03
C SER A 51 -8.29 5.87 -15.74
N GLN A 52 -8.96 6.01 -14.59
CA GLN A 52 -9.59 7.22 -14.10
C GLN A 52 -9.07 7.55 -12.70
N LEU A 53 -9.11 8.83 -12.34
CA LEU A 53 -8.79 9.26 -10.98
C LEU A 53 -9.87 8.79 -10.02
N ALA A 54 -9.44 8.26 -8.87
CA ALA A 54 -10.35 7.86 -7.82
C ALA A 54 -10.84 9.08 -7.03
N ILE A 55 -12.02 8.94 -6.43
CA ILE A 55 -12.67 10.00 -5.66
C ILE A 55 -12.69 9.58 -4.20
N LEU A 56 -12.06 10.37 -3.33
CA LEU A 56 -12.18 10.22 -1.89
C LEU A 56 -13.09 11.33 -1.37
N GLN A 57 -14.24 10.96 -0.80
CA GLN A 57 -15.17 11.94 -0.24
C GLN A 57 -14.76 12.33 1.18
N ILE A 58 -14.98 13.57 1.58
CA ILE A 58 -14.82 13.99 2.99
C ILE A 58 -15.73 13.19 3.93
N SER A 59 -16.85 12.70 3.39
CA SER A 59 -17.78 11.83 4.11
C SER A 59 -17.27 10.40 4.32
N ALA A 60 -16.17 10.03 3.67
CA ALA A 60 -15.60 8.69 3.68
C ALA A 60 -14.31 8.60 4.52
N ILE A 61 -13.89 9.70 5.14
CA ILE A 61 -12.73 9.76 6.04
C ILE A 61 -13.14 9.83 7.52
N ASN A 62 -12.20 9.50 8.40
CA ASN A 62 -12.38 9.60 9.85
C ASN A 62 -11.95 10.98 10.34
N LEU A 63 -12.91 11.84 10.68
CA LEU A 63 -12.57 13.17 11.21
C LEU A 63 -11.97 13.05 12.63
N PRO A 64 -10.96 13.87 12.98
CA PRO A 64 -10.44 13.93 14.34
C PRO A 64 -11.55 14.39 15.30
N GLY A 65 -11.76 13.62 16.37
CA GLY A 65 -12.93 13.72 17.27
C GLY A 65 -13.92 12.54 17.19
N GLY A 66 -13.64 11.52 16.37
CA GLY A 66 -14.34 10.24 16.37
C GLY A 66 -15.67 10.22 15.60
N ILE A 67 -16.32 9.06 15.61
CA ILE A 67 -17.54 8.75 14.83
C ILE A 67 -18.73 9.65 15.19
N LEU A 68 -18.76 10.20 16.41
CA LEU A 68 -19.87 10.98 16.95
C LEU A 68 -19.83 12.48 16.62
N ARG A 69 -18.77 12.98 15.97
CA ARG A 69 -18.66 14.40 15.58
C ARG A 69 -19.60 14.71 14.41
N LYS A 70 -20.53 15.65 14.60
CA LYS A 70 -21.36 16.18 13.51
C LYS A 70 -20.46 16.90 12.49
N ARG A 71 -20.59 16.51 11.23
CA ARG A 71 -19.87 17.14 10.11
C ARG A 71 -20.35 18.56 9.94
N THR A 72 -19.42 19.49 10.03
CA THR A 72 -19.67 20.93 10.02
C THR A 72 -19.12 21.56 8.74
N GLU A 73 -19.72 22.66 8.27
CA GLU A 73 -19.24 23.39 7.08
C GLU A 73 -17.80 23.90 7.24
N THR A 74 -17.33 24.08 8.48
CA THR A 74 -15.94 24.40 8.81
C THR A 74 -14.96 23.31 8.37
N ASP A 75 -15.37 22.04 8.39
CA ASP A 75 -14.51 20.93 7.96
C ASP A 75 -14.30 20.95 6.44
N GLU A 76 -15.27 21.48 5.67
CA GLU A 76 -15.14 21.67 4.22
C GLU A 76 -14.14 22.78 3.89
N LEU A 77 -14.09 23.83 4.71
CA LEU A 77 -13.09 24.91 4.59
C LEU A 77 -11.69 24.42 4.97
N GLN A 78 -11.60 23.52 5.95
CA GLN A 78 -10.34 22.93 6.42
C GLN A 78 -9.97 21.63 5.68
N ILE A 79 -10.58 21.32 4.54
CA ILE A 79 -10.33 20.08 3.82
C ILE A 79 -8.84 19.85 3.51
N ARG A 80 -8.11 20.94 3.24
CA ARG A 80 -6.67 20.95 2.95
C ARG A 80 -5.80 20.60 4.16
N SER A 81 -6.29 20.75 5.40
CA SER A 81 -5.51 20.39 6.60
C SER A 81 -5.47 18.89 6.86
N PHE A 82 -6.40 18.11 6.29
CA PHE A 82 -6.38 16.64 6.39
C PHE A 82 -5.43 16.05 5.34
N PHE A 83 -5.61 16.50 4.10
CA PHE A 83 -4.95 15.94 2.93
C PHE A 83 -4.64 17.08 1.96
N ALA A 84 -3.35 17.31 1.75
CA ALA A 84 -2.83 18.27 0.79
C ALA A 84 -2.43 17.58 -0.52
N GLU A 85 -2.20 18.36 -1.59
CA GLU A 85 -1.71 17.81 -2.85
C GLU A 85 -0.32 17.16 -2.64
N GLY A 86 -0.13 15.98 -3.22
CA GLY A 86 1.10 15.20 -3.12
C GLY A 86 1.14 14.23 -1.94
N ASP A 87 0.22 14.33 -0.99
CA ASP A 87 0.12 13.39 0.13
C ASP A 87 -0.21 11.97 -0.37
N LEU A 88 0.33 10.97 0.33
CA LEU A 88 0.05 9.56 0.08
C LEU A 88 -0.97 9.05 1.10
N VAL A 89 -1.93 8.27 0.62
CA VAL A 89 -3.04 7.75 1.41
C VAL A 89 -3.26 6.28 1.12
N VAL A 90 -3.50 5.48 2.16
CA VAL A 90 -4.04 4.13 2.03
C VAL A 90 -5.55 4.22 2.10
N ALA A 91 -6.22 3.61 1.14
CA ALA A 91 -7.67 3.55 1.12
C ALA A 91 -8.17 2.23 0.55
N GLU A 92 -9.44 1.94 0.81
CA GLU A 92 -10.13 0.79 0.25
C GLU A 92 -11.18 1.26 -0.75
N VAL A 93 -11.35 0.50 -1.83
CA VAL A 93 -12.36 0.76 -2.86
C VAL A 93 -13.75 0.40 -2.31
N GLN A 94 -14.56 1.43 -2.06
CA GLN A 94 -15.92 1.26 -1.53
C GLN A 94 -16.91 0.83 -2.61
N GLN A 95 -16.90 1.56 -3.73
CA GLN A 95 -17.85 1.39 -4.81
C GLN A 95 -17.23 1.85 -6.12
N LEU A 96 -17.75 1.33 -7.21
CA LEU A 96 -17.39 1.74 -8.57
C LEU A 96 -18.54 2.52 -9.18
N HIS A 97 -18.23 3.67 -9.76
CA HIS A 97 -19.18 4.45 -10.53
C HIS A 97 -19.36 3.85 -11.93
N GLN A 98 -20.45 4.22 -12.62
CA GLN A 98 -20.78 3.70 -13.95
C GLN A 98 -19.75 4.09 -15.02
N ASP A 99 -18.99 5.16 -14.79
CA ASP A 99 -17.87 5.62 -15.62
C ASP A 99 -16.56 4.84 -15.36
N GLY A 100 -16.56 3.92 -14.40
CA GLY A 100 -15.38 3.17 -13.97
C GLY A 100 -14.49 3.90 -12.97
N ALA A 101 -14.90 5.07 -12.47
CA ALA A 101 -14.20 5.76 -11.40
C ALA A 101 -14.41 5.04 -10.06
N ALA A 102 -13.34 4.83 -9.31
CA ALA A 102 -13.41 4.23 -7.98
C ALA A 102 -13.72 5.29 -6.93
N SER A 103 -14.68 5.01 -6.05
CA SER A 103 -14.89 5.77 -4.82
C SER A 103 -14.16 5.09 -3.68
N LEU A 104 -13.33 5.85 -2.98
CA LEU A 104 -12.48 5.36 -1.89
C LEU A 104 -13.06 5.71 -0.52
N HIS A 105 -12.69 4.92 0.49
CA HIS A 105 -12.92 5.27 1.89
C HIS A 105 -11.73 4.91 2.79
N THR A 106 -11.60 5.62 3.90
CA THR A 106 -10.56 5.38 4.93
C THR A 106 -11.21 5.19 6.31
N ARG A 107 -12.33 4.46 6.37
CA ARG A 107 -13.09 4.27 7.63
C ARG A 107 -12.34 3.43 8.68
N SER A 108 -11.38 2.60 8.28
CA SER A 108 -10.54 1.87 9.23
C SER A 108 -9.44 2.78 9.77
N LEU A 109 -9.10 2.66 11.06
CA LEU A 109 -7.96 3.36 11.67
C LEU A 109 -6.61 2.95 11.05
N LYS A 110 -6.56 1.78 10.39
CA LYS A 110 -5.40 1.31 9.62
C LYS A 110 -5.16 2.12 8.35
N TYR A 111 -6.15 2.90 7.92
CA TYR A 111 -6.14 3.62 6.66
C TYR A 111 -6.03 5.11 6.94
N GLY A 112 -5.16 5.79 6.21
CA GLY A 112 -4.89 7.19 6.46
C GLY A 112 -3.67 7.67 5.70
N LYS A 113 -3.12 8.80 6.17
CA LYS A 113 -1.94 9.41 5.60
C LYS A 113 -0.70 8.56 5.89
N LEU A 114 0.09 8.34 4.85
CA LEU A 114 1.32 7.57 4.95
C LEU A 114 2.51 8.46 5.31
N ARG A 115 3.32 7.99 6.27
CA ARG A 115 4.51 8.67 6.80
C ARG A 115 5.59 7.67 7.17
N ASN A 116 6.78 8.16 7.50
CA ASN A 116 7.91 7.36 8.01
C ASN A 116 8.36 6.22 7.08
N GLY A 117 8.29 6.41 5.76
CA GLY A 117 8.51 5.33 4.82
C GLY A 117 8.87 5.76 3.40
N VAL A 118 8.94 4.77 2.53
CA VAL A 118 9.30 4.90 1.11
C VAL A 118 8.16 4.37 0.25
N PHE A 119 7.85 5.14 -0.79
CA PHE A 119 6.91 4.77 -1.84
C PHE A 119 7.61 4.03 -2.96
N VAL A 120 6.99 2.95 -3.43
CA VAL A 120 7.43 2.19 -4.61
C VAL A 120 6.25 2.01 -5.55
N SER A 121 6.43 2.39 -6.80
CA SER A 121 5.45 2.13 -7.86
C SER A 121 5.93 0.98 -8.73
N VAL A 122 5.11 -0.06 -8.85
CA VAL A 122 5.37 -1.21 -9.71
C VAL A 122 4.30 -1.32 -10.80
N SER A 123 4.75 -1.39 -12.04
CA SER A 123 3.88 -1.60 -13.21
C SER A 123 3.74 -3.11 -13.44
N GLY A 124 2.53 -3.69 -13.45
CA GLY A 124 2.46 -5.15 -13.64
C GLY A 124 1.12 -5.86 -13.80
N THR A 125 -0.03 -5.26 -13.50
CA THR A 125 -1.30 -6.00 -13.29
C THR A 125 -1.82 -6.86 -14.48
N GLY A 126 -1.23 -6.77 -15.69
CA GLY A 126 -1.65 -7.56 -16.86
C GLY A 126 -0.96 -8.92 -17.06
N GLY A 127 0.29 -9.09 -16.66
CA GLY A 127 1.17 -10.15 -17.19
C GLY A 127 1.39 -11.39 -16.32
N GLY A 128 0.78 -11.45 -15.14
CA GLY A 128 1.07 -12.49 -14.14
C GLY A 128 2.15 -12.09 -13.11
N GLY A 129 2.95 -11.07 -13.42
CA GLY A 129 3.80 -10.36 -12.47
C GLY A 129 3.11 -9.17 -11.82
N GLY A 130 3.64 -8.69 -10.69
CA GLY A 130 3.10 -7.54 -9.94
C GLY A 130 2.29 -7.94 -8.70
N VAL A 131 1.68 -6.95 -8.05
CA VAL A 131 0.95 -7.16 -6.79
C VAL A 131 -0.31 -7.98 -7.01
N VAL A 132 -0.42 -9.09 -6.29
CA VAL A 132 -1.58 -9.98 -6.35
C VAL A 132 -2.44 -9.78 -5.11
N ARG A 133 -3.75 -10.01 -5.26
CA ARG A 133 -4.67 -10.00 -4.14
C ARG A 133 -4.37 -11.17 -3.20
N SER A 134 -3.96 -10.87 -1.97
CA SER A 134 -3.61 -11.83 -0.92
C SER A 134 -4.50 -11.66 0.30
N LYS A 135 -4.45 -12.65 1.22
CA LYS A 135 -5.25 -12.66 2.45
C LYS A 135 -4.96 -11.44 3.33
N ARG A 136 -3.71 -10.99 3.35
CA ARG A 136 -3.24 -9.80 4.06
C ARG A 136 -2.40 -8.97 3.10
N GLN A 137 -2.74 -7.69 2.98
CA GLN A 137 -2.01 -6.70 2.16
C GLN A 137 -1.20 -5.73 3.02
N VAL A 138 -1.44 -5.74 4.33
CA VAL A 138 -0.75 -4.91 5.32
C VAL A 138 -0.22 -5.82 6.39
N TRP A 139 1.10 -5.93 6.50
CA TRP A 139 1.72 -6.74 7.54
C TRP A 139 3.01 -6.12 8.06
N THR A 140 3.35 -6.53 9.27
CA THR A 140 4.56 -6.17 9.98
C THR A 140 5.59 -7.27 9.76
N MET A 141 6.82 -6.90 9.43
CA MET A 141 7.97 -7.78 9.30
C MET A 141 9.01 -7.43 10.36
N ASP A 142 9.67 -8.44 10.90
CA ASP A 142 10.82 -8.21 11.78
C ASP A 142 12.04 -7.85 10.96
N GLY A 143 12.68 -6.74 11.34
CA GLY A 143 13.90 -6.28 10.72
C GLY A 143 15.12 -7.12 11.14
N ALA A 144 16.11 -7.20 10.26
CA ALA A 144 17.36 -7.89 10.53
C ALA A 144 18.39 -6.94 11.18
N HIS A 145 19.52 -7.48 11.64
CA HIS A 145 20.66 -6.69 12.14
C HIS A 145 20.36 -5.74 13.32
N GLY A 146 19.37 -6.08 14.15
CA GLY A 146 18.99 -5.26 15.31
C GLY A 146 18.17 -4.02 14.95
N SER A 147 17.64 -3.94 13.72
CA SER A 147 16.71 -2.88 13.35
C SER A 147 15.33 -3.07 13.99
N GLY A 148 14.51 -2.01 13.97
CA GLY A 148 13.11 -2.10 14.35
C GLY A 148 12.28 -2.92 13.36
N LYS A 149 11.01 -3.14 13.72
CA LYS A 149 10.00 -3.74 12.85
C LYS A 149 9.67 -2.80 11.67
N ILE A 150 9.22 -3.39 10.56
CA ILE A 150 8.91 -2.69 9.31
C ILE A 150 7.50 -3.06 8.88
N ASP A 151 6.71 -2.07 8.51
CA ASP A 151 5.38 -2.28 7.95
C ASP A 151 5.43 -2.22 6.43
N VAL A 152 4.83 -3.22 5.79
CA VAL A 152 4.69 -3.31 4.33
C VAL A 152 3.22 -3.25 3.97
N ILE A 153 2.89 -2.34 3.06
CA ILE A 153 1.55 -2.14 2.51
C ILE A 153 1.62 -2.36 1.00
N LEU A 154 1.01 -3.43 0.54
CA LEU A 154 0.87 -3.75 -0.86
C LEU A 154 -0.49 -3.29 -1.38
N GLY A 155 -0.52 -2.19 -2.12
CA GLY A 155 -1.70 -1.80 -2.89
C GLY A 155 -1.86 -2.70 -4.11
N VAL A 156 -3.06 -3.25 -4.31
CA VAL A 156 -3.41 -4.11 -5.48
C VAL A 156 -3.19 -3.35 -6.80
N ASN A 157 -3.21 -2.02 -6.74
CA ASN A 157 -2.91 -1.14 -7.85
C ASN A 157 -1.42 -1.06 -8.23
N GLY A 158 -0.54 -1.77 -7.53
CA GLY A 158 0.91 -1.74 -7.73
C GLY A 158 1.59 -0.55 -7.04
N TYR A 159 0.89 0.18 -6.18
CA TYR A 159 1.49 1.18 -5.32
C TYR A 159 1.79 0.55 -3.96
N ILE A 160 3.05 0.59 -3.57
CA ILE A 160 3.56 -0.09 -2.39
C ILE A 160 4.15 0.96 -1.46
N TRP A 161 3.90 0.79 -0.17
CA TRP A 161 4.47 1.63 0.88
C TRP A 161 5.21 0.75 1.89
N ILE A 162 6.43 1.13 2.22
CA ILE A 162 7.27 0.42 3.18
C ILE A 162 7.70 1.44 4.23
N SER A 163 7.31 1.26 5.49
CA SER A 163 7.58 2.21 6.58
C SER A 163 8.18 1.54 7.80
N SER A 164 8.84 2.35 8.64
CA SER A 164 9.18 1.92 9.99
C SER A 164 7.90 1.68 10.78
N HIS A 165 7.88 0.60 11.56
CA HIS A 165 6.77 0.32 12.46
C HIS A 165 6.66 1.38 13.55
N VAL A 166 5.43 1.80 13.88
CA VAL A 166 5.14 2.72 14.98
C VAL A 166 4.28 1.98 15.99
N GLU A 167 4.83 1.70 17.17
CA GLU A 167 4.23 0.85 18.22
C GLU A 167 2.84 1.32 18.71
N GLY A 168 2.41 2.54 18.40
CA GLY A 168 1.06 3.04 18.72
C GLY A 168 -0.07 2.49 17.84
N GLU A 169 0.23 1.81 16.73
CA GLU A 169 -0.79 1.30 15.79
C GLU A 169 -1.20 -0.15 16.07
N GLU A 170 -0.36 -0.97 16.74
CA GLU A 170 -0.67 -2.36 17.12
C GLU A 170 -1.53 -2.46 18.40
N ASP A 171 -1.30 -1.58 19.38
CA ASP A 171 -2.09 -1.55 20.62
C ASP A 171 -3.56 -1.18 20.37
N ALA A 172 -3.82 -0.35 19.35
CA ALA A 172 -5.18 -0.06 18.88
C ALA A 172 -5.87 -1.26 18.21
N GLN A 173 -5.11 -2.26 17.73
CA GLN A 173 -5.62 -3.46 17.06
C GLN A 173 -6.07 -4.52 18.05
N GLN A 174 -5.33 -4.73 19.14
CA GLN A 174 -5.69 -5.72 20.16
C GLN A 174 -6.90 -5.27 21.00
N GLN A 175 -7.04 -3.97 21.23
CA GLN A 175 -8.18 -3.41 21.97
C GLN A 175 -9.50 -3.39 21.17
N GLN A 176 -9.48 -3.48 19.83
CA GLN A 176 -10.72 -3.55 19.04
C GLN A 176 -11.45 -4.90 19.14
N GLN A 177 -10.76 -5.99 19.47
CA GLN A 177 -11.42 -7.29 19.69
C GLN A 177 -11.94 -7.45 21.12
N GLN A 178 -11.49 -6.62 22.07
CA GLN A 178 -11.92 -6.66 23.46
C GLN A 178 -12.11 -5.23 24.00
N GLN A 179 -13.38 -4.82 24.05
CA GLN A 179 -13.96 -3.70 24.82
C GLN A 179 -14.37 -2.44 24.05
N VAL A 180 -15.69 -2.26 24.02
CA VAL A 180 -16.42 -1.02 23.79
C VAL A 180 -16.17 -0.10 24.99
N GLY A 181 -15.35 0.95 24.87
CA GLY A 181 -15.30 1.96 25.95
C GLY A 181 -14.10 2.89 26.13
N VAL A 182 -13.22 3.15 25.15
CA VAL A 182 -12.07 4.06 25.36
C VAL A 182 -12.04 5.23 24.35
N ASN A 183 -12.99 6.16 24.47
CA ASN A 183 -13.06 7.37 23.63
C ASN A 183 -11.90 8.38 23.86
N LYS A 184 -11.03 8.19 24.87
CA LYS A 184 -9.99 9.17 25.25
C LYS A 184 -8.62 8.95 24.60
N MET A 185 -8.32 7.72 24.16
CA MET A 185 -7.06 7.39 23.48
C MET A 185 -7.17 7.62 21.97
N GLU A 186 -8.38 7.50 21.39
CA GLU A 186 -8.65 7.76 19.97
C GLU A 186 -8.35 9.22 19.57
N GLU A 187 -8.55 10.17 20.47
CA GLU A 187 -8.44 11.60 20.18
C GLU A 187 -6.98 12.05 19.97
N SER A 188 -6.03 11.54 20.76
CA SER A 188 -4.60 11.84 20.62
C SER A 188 -3.99 11.18 19.38
N VAL A 189 -4.41 9.96 19.07
CA VAL A 189 -4.00 9.25 17.84
C VAL A 189 -4.57 9.96 16.60
N SER A 190 -5.84 10.40 16.63
CA SER A 190 -6.50 11.06 15.49
C SER A 190 -5.85 12.37 15.05
N SER A 191 -5.19 13.10 15.97
CA SER A 191 -4.45 14.33 15.63
C SER A 191 -3.16 14.04 14.86
N LYS A 192 -2.49 12.92 15.15
CA LYS A 192 -1.24 12.50 14.47
C LYS A 192 -1.50 11.84 13.12
N VAL A 193 -2.69 11.26 12.91
CA VAL A 193 -3.08 10.60 11.64
C VAL A 193 -3.00 11.53 10.44
N TYR A 194 -3.17 12.84 10.64
CA TYR A 194 -3.12 13.85 9.57
C TYR A 194 -1.84 14.70 9.58
N SER A 195 -0.89 14.40 10.47
CA SER A 195 0.39 15.10 10.50
C SER A 195 1.27 14.71 9.33
N SER A 196 1.89 15.70 8.68
CA SER A 196 2.90 15.48 7.64
C SER A 196 4.31 15.30 8.19
N GLN A 197 4.52 15.47 9.50
CA GLN A 197 5.86 15.33 10.09
C GLN A 197 6.22 13.85 10.26
N ASN A 198 7.38 13.50 9.71
CA ASN A 198 7.98 12.19 9.92
C ASN A 198 8.73 12.17 11.26
N ASP A 199 8.68 11.03 11.92
CA ASP A 199 9.51 10.73 13.09
C ASP A 199 10.94 10.40 12.64
N TRP A 200 11.87 10.48 13.59
CA TRP A 200 13.23 10.01 13.36
C TRP A 200 13.25 8.49 13.21
N ILE A 201 13.91 7.99 12.16
CA ILE A 201 14.06 6.56 11.87
C ILE A 201 15.55 6.23 11.95
N ASP A 202 15.87 5.14 12.64
CA ASP A 202 17.25 4.68 12.74
C ASP A 202 17.81 4.19 11.40
N VAL A 203 19.12 4.33 11.21
CA VAL A 203 19.80 3.98 9.95
C VAL A 203 19.68 2.49 9.65
N ALA A 204 19.69 1.63 10.68
CA ALA A 204 19.50 0.19 10.49
C ALA A 204 18.11 -0.09 9.89
N THR A 205 17.06 0.52 10.44
CA THR A 205 15.68 0.37 9.92
C THR A 205 15.54 0.93 8.51
N MET A 206 16.16 2.08 8.20
CA MET A 206 16.16 2.63 6.82
C MET A 206 16.82 1.67 5.83
N ARG A 207 17.91 1.01 6.23
CA ARG A 207 18.63 0.02 5.42
C ARG A 207 17.74 -1.18 5.09
N GLU A 208 16.99 -1.68 6.07
CA GLU A 208 16.08 -2.79 5.88
C GLU A 208 14.86 -2.42 5.01
N ILE A 209 14.32 -1.20 5.17
CA ILE A 209 13.30 -0.65 4.25
C ILE A 209 13.82 -0.64 2.81
N ALA A 210 15.08 -0.23 2.60
CA ALA A 210 15.72 -0.24 1.29
C ALA A 210 15.95 -1.66 0.74
N ARG A 211 16.27 -2.64 1.61
CA ARG A 211 16.38 -4.05 1.23
C ARG A 211 15.03 -4.59 0.75
N CYS A 212 13.96 -4.38 1.52
CA CYS A 212 12.61 -4.79 1.16
C CYS A 212 12.18 -4.17 -0.18
N ARG A 213 12.44 -2.87 -0.38
CA ARG A 213 12.23 -2.21 -1.68
C ARG A 213 12.97 -2.90 -2.83
N SER A 214 14.21 -3.30 -2.61
CA SER A 214 15.04 -3.94 -3.64
C SER A 214 14.51 -5.33 -3.99
N VAL A 215 14.02 -6.09 -3.00
CA VAL A 215 13.34 -7.38 -3.20
C VAL A 215 12.09 -7.21 -4.06
N VAL A 216 11.23 -6.26 -3.71
CA VAL A 216 10.00 -5.97 -4.47
C VAL A 216 10.32 -5.64 -5.94
N LEU A 217 11.35 -4.82 -6.18
CA LEU A 217 11.77 -4.49 -7.55
C LEU A 217 12.31 -5.71 -8.30
N ALA A 218 13.12 -6.54 -7.65
CA ALA A 218 13.67 -7.76 -8.25
C ALA A 218 12.58 -8.79 -8.61
N LEU A 219 11.55 -8.94 -7.75
CA LEU A 219 10.39 -9.79 -8.03
C LEU A 219 9.65 -9.33 -9.29
N VAL A 220 9.41 -8.02 -9.41
CA VAL A 220 8.70 -7.45 -10.54
C VAL A 220 9.51 -7.52 -11.83
N GLU A 221 10.81 -7.23 -11.78
CA GLU A 221 11.72 -7.38 -12.93
C GLU A 221 11.78 -8.82 -13.43
N SER A 222 11.68 -9.79 -12.52
CA SER A 222 11.66 -11.22 -12.84
C SER A 222 10.27 -11.73 -13.26
N GLY A 223 9.25 -10.87 -13.29
CA GLY A 223 7.89 -11.23 -13.67
C GLY A 223 7.17 -12.13 -12.66
N LEU A 224 7.66 -12.20 -11.41
CA LEU A 224 7.04 -12.98 -10.34
C LEU A 224 5.87 -12.21 -9.71
N ARG A 225 4.98 -12.96 -9.07
CA ARG A 225 3.90 -12.38 -8.26
C ARG A 225 4.48 -11.76 -6.98
N VAL A 226 3.91 -10.63 -6.58
CA VAL A 226 4.25 -9.93 -5.34
C VAL A 226 3.10 -10.13 -4.36
N ASP A 227 3.30 -11.00 -3.38
CA ASP A 227 2.42 -11.26 -2.24
C ASP A 227 3.23 -11.25 -0.93
N GLU A 228 2.54 -11.37 0.22
CA GLU A 228 3.16 -11.40 1.55
C GLU A 228 4.26 -12.49 1.65
N ASP A 229 3.96 -13.70 1.17
CA ASP A 229 4.86 -14.84 1.26
C ASP A 229 6.13 -14.61 0.43
N MET A 230 6.01 -14.18 -0.82
CA MET A 230 7.14 -13.94 -1.72
C MET A 230 8.01 -12.78 -1.26
N VAL A 231 7.41 -11.71 -0.72
CA VAL A 231 8.17 -10.57 -0.16
C VAL A 231 8.90 -10.99 1.12
N THR A 232 8.24 -11.76 2.00
CA THR A 232 8.85 -12.21 3.26
C THR A 232 9.98 -13.20 3.01
N MET A 233 9.76 -14.18 2.14
CA MET A 233 10.79 -15.13 1.72
C MET A 233 11.93 -14.42 0.99
N GLY A 234 11.61 -13.53 0.04
CA GLY A 234 12.60 -12.77 -0.70
C GLY A 234 13.43 -11.85 0.18
N TYR A 235 12.85 -11.29 1.24
CA TYR A 235 13.57 -10.52 2.24
C TYR A 235 14.56 -11.38 3.03
N GLN A 236 14.15 -12.56 3.52
CA GLN A 236 15.04 -13.48 4.22
C GLN A 236 16.21 -13.91 3.35
N GLU A 237 15.94 -14.29 2.10
CA GLU A 237 17.00 -14.66 1.14
C GLU A 237 17.91 -13.46 0.80
N ALA A 238 17.36 -12.25 0.69
CA ALA A 238 18.16 -11.03 0.48
C ALA A 238 19.06 -10.69 1.68
N VAL A 239 18.61 -10.97 2.91
CA VAL A 239 19.43 -10.82 4.12
C VAL A 239 20.62 -11.79 4.07
N GLU A 240 20.40 -13.05 3.70
CA GLU A 240 21.48 -14.03 3.55
C GLU A 240 22.45 -13.68 2.41
N MET A 241 21.93 -13.24 1.25
CA MET A 241 22.77 -12.76 0.14
C MET A 241 23.58 -11.50 0.52
N GLY A 242 23.01 -10.63 1.36
CA GLY A 242 23.72 -9.46 1.90
C GLY A 242 24.96 -9.86 2.68
N ARG A 243 24.89 -10.93 3.47
CA ARG A 243 26.03 -11.45 4.24
C ARG A 243 27.17 -11.99 3.38
N GLU A 244 26.92 -12.34 2.11
CA GLU A 244 27.97 -12.73 1.17
C GLU A 244 28.90 -11.55 0.81
N SER A 245 28.43 -10.30 0.96
CA SER A 245 29.21 -9.09 0.69
C SER A 245 29.70 -8.43 1.98
N ARG A 246 30.95 -7.97 1.99
CA ARG A 246 31.53 -7.22 3.12
C ARG A 246 30.75 -5.94 3.44
N ASP A 247 30.19 -5.31 2.42
CA ASP A 247 29.46 -4.05 2.55
C ASP A 247 27.94 -4.26 2.69
N ASP A 248 27.47 -5.52 2.78
CA ASP A 248 26.05 -5.88 2.84
C ASP A 248 25.22 -5.18 1.75
N ASP A 249 25.61 -5.47 0.50
CA ASP A 249 25.09 -4.80 -0.69
C ASP A 249 23.58 -5.05 -0.86
N LEU A 250 22.82 -3.96 -0.90
CA LEU A 250 21.35 -3.96 -0.99
C LEU A 250 20.86 -4.10 -2.42
N TYR A 251 21.72 -3.90 -3.41
CA TYR A 251 21.32 -3.92 -4.81
C TYR A 251 21.10 -5.35 -5.29
N LEU A 252 19.85 -5.66 -5.66
CA LEU A 252 19.42 -6.95 -6.18
C LEU A 252 19.16 -6.93 -7.69
N GLY A 253 19.75 -6.00 -8.44
CA GLY A 253 19.58 -5.98 -9.89
C GLY A 253 20.45 -7.00 -10.63
N GLY A 254 20.13 -7.24 -11.90
CA GLY A 254 20.93 -8.08 -12.80
C GLY A 254 20.97 -9.56 -12.38
N GLU A 255 22.16 -10.12 -12.23
CA GLU A 255 22.34 -11.55 -11.91
C GLU A 255 21.88 -11.91 -10.49
N LYS A 256 22.06 -11.00 -9.52
CA LYS A 256 21.61 -11.22 -8.13
C LYS A 256 20.09 -11.35 -8.07
N GLY A 257 19.36 -10.50 -8.76
CA GLY A 257 17.89 -10.56 -8.85
C GLY A 257 17.40 -11.84 -9.53
N LYS A 258 18.07 -12.27 -10.59
CA LYS A 258 17.77 -13.56 -11.24
C LYS A 258 18.03 -14.75 -10.32
N ARG A 259 19.11 -14.73 -9.54
CA ARG A 259 19.42 -15.76 -8.54
C ARG A 259 18.34 -15.80 -7.45
N LEU A 260 17.95 -14.65 -6.91
CA LEU A 260 16.84 -14.53 -5.96
C LEU A 260 15.55 -15.10 -6.54
N ALA A 261 15.17 -14.66 -7.74
CA ALA A 261 13.96 -15.13 -8.41
C ALA A 261 13.98 -16.63 -8.71
N ALA A 262 15.14 -17.20 -9.08
CA ALA A 262 15.27 -18.64 -9.29
C ALA A 262 15.08 -19.44 -8.00
N VAL A 263 15.59 -18.95 -6.86
CA VAL A 263 15.37 -19.57 -5.55
C VAL A 263 13.89 -19.52 -5.17
N LEU A 264 13.23 -18.39 -5.40
CA LEU A 264 11.81 -18.21 -5.06
C LEU A 264 10.85 -18.93 -6.01
N ALA A 265 11.22 -19.10 -7.28
CA ALA A 265 10.41 -19.81 -8.27
C ALA A 265 10.60 -21.34 -8.23
N GLY A 266 11.71 -21.81 -7.65
CA GLY A 266 12.05 -23.24 -7.54
C GLY A 266 11.54 -23.92 -6.26
N ARG A 267 10.87 -23.20 -5.37
CA ARG A 267 10.23 -23.70 -4.14
C ARG A 267 8.72 -23.64 -4.27
#